data_AF-A0A6G2D685-F1
#
_entry.id   AF-A0A6G2D685-F1
#
_cell.length_a   1.000
_cell.length_b   1.000
_cell.length_c   1.000
_cell.angle_alpha   90.00
_cell.angle_beta   90.00
_cell.angle_gamma   90.00
#
_symmetry.space_group_name_H-M   'P 1'
#
loop_
_entity.id
_entity.type
_entity.pdbx_description
1 polymer ?
#
loop_
_entity_poly.entity_id
_entity_poly.type
_entity_poly.pdbx_seq_one_letter_code
_entity_poly.pdbx_strand_id
1 'polypeptide(L)'
;VQKIRKDHQMTVISITHDLDEVSMSDRVLVMKKGKIESTSSPRELFSRADLDQIGLDQPFVNQLKQSLRDSGLKLPEHYLTEEELEEALWELF
;
A
#
# COMPACT_ATOMS: atom_id res chain seq x y z
N VAL A 1 15.37 10.16 2.82
CA VAL A 1 15.59 9.15 3.89
C VAL A 1 16.21 7.85 3.35
N GLN A 2 15.69 7.26 2.26
CA GLN A 2 16.19 5.99 1.73
C GLN A 2 17.70 5.97 1.37
N LYS A 3 18.24 7.06 0.83
CA LYS A 3 19.68 7.16 0.50
C LYS A 3 20.56 6.96 1.74
N ILE A 4 20.23 7.66 2.84
CA ILE A 4 20.96 7.54 4.12
C ILE A 4 20.84 6.13 4.70
N ARG A 5 19.64 5.54 4.64
CA ARG A 5 19.40 4.16 5.08
C ARG A 5 20.32 3.17 4.36
N LYS A 6 20.42 3.29 3.03
CA LYS A 6 21.23 2.40 2.18
C LYS A 6 22.73 2.62 2.37
N ASP A 7 23.16 3.87 2.45
CA ASP A 7 24.57 4.24 2.55
C ASP A 7 25.18 3.92 3.92
N HIS A 8 24.37 3.95 4.99
CA HIS A 8 24.84 3.76 6.37
C HIS A 8 24.34 2.48 7.05
N GLN A 9 23.64 1.59 6.33
CA GLN A 9 23.05 0.36 6.88
C GLN A 9 22.25 0.60 8.18
N MET A 10 21.51 1.70 8.23
CA MET A 10 20.75 2.10 9.42
C MET A 10 19.34 1.53 9.38
N THR A 11 18.79 1.20 10.56
CA THR A 11 17.36 0.93 10.72
C THR A 11 16.63 2.27 10.89
N VAL A 12 15.64 2.54 10.04
CA VAL A 12 14.78 3.72 10.14
C VAL A 12 13.42 3.27 10.64
N ILE A 13 12.95 3.89 11.72
CA ILE A 13 11.59 3.75 12.21
C ILE A 13 10.87 5.05 11.89
N SER A 14 9.80 4.96 11.10
CA SER A 14 8.92 6.10 10.84
C SER A 14 7.55 5.86 11.45
N ILE A 15 6.91 6.94 11.91
CA ILE A 15 5.54 6.97 12.41
C ILE A 15 4.79 7.95 11.53
N THR A 16 3.90 7.42 10.69
CA THR A 16 3.25 8.19 9.64
C THR A 16 1.84 7.67 9.37
N HIS A 17 1.01 8.53 8.81
CA HIS A 17 -0.28 8.19 8.22
C HIS A 17 -0.26 8.34 6.69
N ASP A 18 0.90 8.68 6.13
CA ASP A 18 1.11 8.86 4.70
C ASP A 18 1.38 7.51 4.02
N LEU A 19 0.56 7.18 3.02
CA LEU A 19 0.64 5.92 2.28
C LEU A 19 1.92 5.80 1.46
N ASP A 20 2.47 6.91 0.95
CA ASP A 20 3.69 6.92 0.16
C ASP A 20 4.90 6.59 1.04
N GLU A 21 4.88 7.02 2.30
CA GLU A 21 5.91 6.66 3.26
C GLU A 21 5.78 5.21 3.73
N VAL A 22 4.55 4.72 3.88
CA VAL A 22 4.26 3.32 4.21
C VAL A 22 4.66 2.38 3.07
N SER A 23 4.39 2.73 1.81
CA SER A 23 4.74 1.92 0.64
C SER A 23 6.25 1.70 0.49
N MET A 24 7.04 2.65 0.98
CA MET A 24 8.50 2.65 0.94
C MET A 24 9.17 1.89 2.10
N SER A 25 8.38 1.32 3.00
CA SER A 25 8.83 0.59 4.19
C SER A 25 8.94 -0.91 3.92
N ASP A 26 9.88 -1.60 4.57
CA ASP A 26 9.95 -3.07 4.41
C ASP A 26 8.87 -3.79 5.23
N ARG A 27 8.47 -3.18 6.36
CA ARG A 27 7.54 -3.72 7.34
C ARG A 27 6.72 -2.60 7.94
N VAL A 28 5.45 -2.88 8.21
CA VAL A 28 4.52 -1.95 8.83
C VAL A 28 3.98 -2.57 10.11
N LEU A 29 3.98 -1.79 11.20
CA LEU A 29 3.30 -2.12 12.44
C LEU A 29 2.04 -1.27 12.55
N VAL A 30 0.88 -1.91 12.59
CA VAL A 30 -0.39 -1.22 12.82
C VAL A 30 -0.68 -1.22 14.31
N MET A 31 -0.98 -0.04 14.87
CA MET A 31 -1.31 0.12 16.27
C MET A 31 -2.76 0.57 16.43
N LYS A 32 -3.51 -0.06 17.34
CA LYS A 32 -4.90 0.30 17.68
C LYS A 32 -5.09 0.29 19.18
N LYS A 33 -5.64 1.38 19.74
CA LYS A 33 -5.92 1.53 21.18
C LYS A 33 -4.72 1.17 22.08
N GLY A 34 -3.52 1.61 21.71
CA GLY A 34 -2.29 1.40 22.49
C GLY A 34 -1.72 -0.02 22.43
N LYS A 35 -2.21 -0.89 21.53
CA LYS A 35 -1.67 -2.22 21.29
C LYS A 35 -1.24 -2.38 19.83
N ILE A 36 -0.26 -3.25 19.60
CA ILE A 36 0.06 -3.71 18.25
C ILE A 36 -1.12 -4.58 17.78
N GLU A 37 -1.78 -4.14 16.73
CA GLU A 37 -2.90 -4.84 16.10
C GLU A 37 -2.39 -5.88 15.11
N SER A 38 -1.43 -5.51 14.27
CA SER A 38 -0.83 -6.40 13.28
C SER A 38 0.57 -5.97 12.86
N THR A 39 1.27 -6.87 12.18
CA THR A 39 2.54 -6.60 11.49
C THR A 39 2.46 -7.24 10.11
N SER A 40 2.68 -6.44 9.08
CA SER A 40 2.53 -6.86 7.69
C SER A 40 3.54 -6.16 6.78
N SER A 41 3.68 -6.65 5.56
CA SER A 41 4.27 -5.87 4.48
C SER A 41 3.31 -4.74 4.04
N PRO A 42 3.81 -3.69 3.35
CA PRO A 42 2.92 -2.67 2.77
C PRO A 42 1.90 -3.26 1.80
N ARG A 43 2.30 -4.26 0.99
CA ARG A 43 1.41 -4.92 0.04
C ARG A 43 0.23 -5.62 0.71
N GLU A 44 0.50 -6.33 1.81
CA GLU A 44 -0.55 -6.97 2.61
C GLU A 44 -1.45 -5.92 3.27
N LEU A 45 -0.86 -4.83 3.79
CA LEU A 45 -1.61 -3.75 4.41
C LEU A 45 -2.59 -3.10 3.43
N PHE A 46 -2.11 -2.73 2.23
CA PHE A 46 -2.94 -2.06 1.21
C PHE A 46 -3.95 -2.98 0.52
N SER A 47 -3.86 -4.29 0.76
CA SER A 47 -4.88 -5.27 0.35
C SER A 47 -6.04 -5.36 1.34
N ARG A 48 -5.95 -4.71 2.51
CA ARG A 48 -7.02 -4.70 3.51
C ARG A 48 -8.17 -3.78 3.08
N ALA A 49 -9.40 -4.18 3.41
CA ALA A 49 -10.59 -3.39 3.17
C ALA A 49 -10.88 -2.36 4.29
N ASP A 50 -10.15 -2.42 5.41
CA ASP A 50 -10.39 -1.60 6.61
C ASP A 50 -9.30 -0.54 6.84
N LEU A 51 -8.58 -0.12 5.79
CA LEU A 51 -7.56 0.94 5.83
C LEU A 51 -8.08 2.21 6.52
N ASP A 52 -9.29 2.66 6.14
CA ASP A 52 -9.91 3.86 6.71
C ASP A 52 -10.11 3.73 8.24
N GLN A 53 -10.38 2.52 8.74
CA GLN A 53 -10.60 2.26 10.17
C GLN A 53 -9.31 2.27 11.00
N ILE A 54 -8.16 2.18 10.34
CA ILE A 54 -6.83 2.28 10.96
C ILE A 54 -6.19 3.66 10.71
N GLY A 55 -6.94 4.60 10.13
CA GLY A 55 -6.50 5.99 9.92
C GLY A 55 -5.60 6.17 8.71
N LEU A 56 -5.69 5.27 7.74
CA LEU A 56 -5.00 5.34 6.45
C LEU A 56 -6.01 5.49 5.34
N ASP A 57 -5.74 6.38 4.38
CA ASP A 57 -6.59 6.51 3.20
C ASP A 57 -6.37 5.32 2.24
N GLN A 58 -7.25 5.17 1.24
CA GLN A 58 -7.06 4.20 0.18
C GLN A 58 -6.10 4.75 -0.90
N PRO A 59 -5.06 3.99 -1.33
CA PRO A 59 -4.16 4.43 -2.39
C PRO A 59 -4.89 4.76 -3.70
N PHE A 60 -4.45 5.79 -4.42
CA PHE A 60 -5.06 6.22 -5.69
C PHE A 60 -5.19 5.07 -6.70
N VAL A 61 -4.15 4.24 -6.84
CA VAL A 61 -4.13 3.08 -7.74
C VAL A 61 -5.29 2.11 -7.45
N ASN A 62 -5.61 1.90 -6.16
CA ASN A 62 -6.73 1.06 -5.75
C ASN A 62 -8.08 1.70 -6.11
N GLN A 63 -8.23 3.02 -5.94
CA GLN A 63 -9.45 3.75 -6.31
C GLN A 63 -9.70 3.70 -7.82
N LEU A 64 -8.63 3.88 -8.61
CA LEU A 64 -8.68 3.79 -10.07
C LEU A 64 -9.04 2.37 -10.52
N LYS A 65 -8.39 1.35 -9.97
CA LYS A 65 -8.71 -0.07 -10.22
C LYS A 65 -10.19 -0.37 -9.98
N GLN A 66 -10.74 0.13 -8.86
CA GLN A 66 -12.15 -0.07 -8.56
C GLN A 66 -13.05 0.61 -9.59
N SER A 67 -12.77 1.86 -9.96
CA SER A 67 -13.54 2.60 -10.97
C SER A 67 -13.51 1.91 -12.35
N LEU A 68 -12.37 1.33 -12.72
CA LEU A 68 -12.20 0.57 -13.96
C LEU A 68 -12.99 -0.74 -13.94
N ARG A 69 -13.03 -1.44 -12.80
CA ARG A 69 -13.88 -2.62 -12.60
C ARG A 69 -15.36 -2.29 -12.69
N ASP A 70 -15.78 -1.17 -12.09
CA ASP A 70 -17.17 -0.69 -12.15
C ASP A 70 -17.58 -0.34 -13.59
N SER A 71 -16.61 0.00 -14.45
CA SER A 71 -16.78 0.21 -15.89
C SER A 71 -16.79 -1.09 -16.71
N GLY A 72 -16.62 -2.25 -16.08
CA GLY A 72 -16.71 -3.58 -16.70
C GLY A 72 -15.38 -4.26 -17.04
N LEU A 73 -14.23 -3.67 -16.69
CA LEU A 73 -12.92 -4.28 -16.92
C LEU A 73 -12.62 -5.39 -15.90
N LYS A 74 -12.06 -6.50 -16.38
CA LYS A 74 -11.65 -7.63 -15.52
C LYS A 74 -10.24 -7.40 -15.01
N LEU A 75 -10.12 -6.67 -13.89
CA LEU A 75 -8.85 -6.48 -13.19
C LEU A 75 -8.73 -7.42 -11.97
N PRO A 76 -7.50 -7.81 -11.58
CA PRO A 76 -7.28 -8.61 -10.37
C PRO A 76 -7.83 -7.97 -9.09
N GLU A 77 -8.29 -8.80 -8.14
CA GLU A 77 -8.87 -8.29 -6.88
C GLU A 77 -7.81 -7.82 -5.88
N HIS A 78 -6.60 -8.39 -5.93
CA HIS A 78 -5.52 -8.05 -5.01
C HIS A 78 -4.98 -6.62 -5.24
N TYR A 79 -4.27 -6.08 -4.26
CA TYR A 79 -3.60 -4.78 -4.40
C TYR A 79 -2.62 -4.79 -5.57
N LEU A 80 -2.65 -3.72 -6.37
CA LEU A 80 -1.70 -3.48 -7.45
C LEU A 80 -0.94 -2.19 -7.16
N THR A 81 0.35 -2.21 -7.43
CA THR A 81 1.16 -1.01 -7.59
C THR A 81 0.80 -0.29 -8.90
N GLU A 82 1.31 0.93 -9.08
CA GLU A 82 1.13 1.69 -10.33
C GLU A 82 1.64 0.90 -11.53
N GLU A 83 2.88 0.39 -11.45
CA GLU A 83 3.50 -0.46 -12.48
C GLU A 83 2.67 -1.71 -12.79
N GLU A 84 2.19 -2.42 -11.76
CA GLU A 84 1.37 -3.63 -11.96
C GLU A 84 0.00 -3.32 -12.57
N LEU A 85 -0.58 -2.13 -12.30
CA LEU A 85 -1.82 -1.71 -12.93
C LEU A 85 -1.59 -1.37 -14.41
N GLU A 86 -0.49 -0.69 -14.74
CA GLU A 86 -0.12 -0.43 -16.13
C GLU A 86 0.05 -1.73 -16.92
N GLU A 87 0.77 -2.72 -16.36
CA GLU A 87 0.94 -4.04 -16.97
C GLU A 87 -0.41 -4.75 -17.15
N ALA A 88 -1.26 -4.75 -16.12
CA ALA A 88 -2.59 -5.38 -16.18
C ALA A 88 -3.49 -4.72 -17.25
N LEU A 89 -3.37 -3.41 -17.45
CA LEU A 89 -4.10 -2.71 -18.52
C LEU A 89 -3.52 -3.02 -19.90
N TRP A 90 -2.20 -3.14 -20.00
CA TRP A 90 -1.54 -3.52 -21.25
C TRP A 90 -1.95 -4.92 -21.72
N GLU A 91 -2.07 -5.90 -20.81
CA GLU A 91 -2.51 -7.26 -21.16
C GLU A 91 -3.97 -7.35 -21.65
N LEU A 92 -4.78 -6.31 -21.42
CA LEU A 92 -6.18 -6.27 -21.85
C LEU A 92 -6.39 -5.76 -23.28
N PHE A 93 -5.35 -5.21 -23.92
CA PHE A 93 -5.38 -4.65 -25.28
C PHE A 93 -4.37 -5.33 -26.22
#